data_AF-A0A6S7J935-F1
#
_entry.id   AF-A0A6S7J935-F1
#
_cell.length_a   1.000
_cell.length_b   1.000
_cell.length_c   1.000
_cell.angle_alpha   90.00
_cell.angle_beta   90.00
_cell.angle_gamma   90.00
#
_symmetry.space_group_name_H-M   'P 1'
#
loop_
_entity.id
_entity.type
_entity.pdbx_description
1 polymer ?
#
loop_
_entity_poly.entity_id
_entity_poly.type
_entity_poly.pdbx_seq_one_letter_code
_entity_poly.pdbx_strand_id
1 'polypeptide(L)'
;MASSIQGYDEERFASTVNRNFLCLICFNVLKDPVLCPRNQHCFCRGCITKHLENSRRCPTCAEELTVETLAEPNRMVKDYLNELKIHCVYNNRGCHEILQLQHLDNHEATCGFTPTVCTNQGCGATLNQRDLIHHQSELCEFRKLKCHSCGEMEKRMANLEQNMERNAADMEGKLEAVNNEVRGLKTALIEGFDEMKDVLVKMEDKTEENTRKVRNTASGDKENIIVAGGTWNDSVEMFNWRQRTWSPLRSLPKKRFGASSFVYNNHVTIAGGCCSSYVDDMIRMNINPNPDLSMHWSECPVKLPAKLVSHSSVLYKDHLIVTGGKNRNAVSDCIHEVQLVPPYTAKILSRMPERRQHHSTQLFDDNLLIVGGRTTDRHQDSLSSVVLYDMKKNECKQLAPLPYEVNEMATVRWGDNIVVIGGIDKRGEALDTVIIYNVKTEQSHLLPSMRCERYGCAAVVIGSNIIVLGGHNGQGTKSVETFNFESYTWQELPEMSQGRLFPTAVVV
;
A
#
# COMPACT_ATOMS: atom_id res chain seq x y z
N MET A 1 4.03 -73.47 -9.29
CA MET A 1 3.53 -74.80 -9.70
C MET A 1 3.71 -74.98 -11.20
N ALA A 2 4.96 -75.18 -11.61
CA ALA A 2 5.36 -75.61 -12.95
C ALA A 2 6.28 -76.82 -12.74
N SER A 3 6.11 -77.86 -13.56
CA SER A 3 6.84 -79.14 -13.52
C SER A 3 6.43 -80.16 -12.44
N SER A 4 5.13 -80.46 -12.29
CA SER A 4 4.73 -81.64 -11.49
C SER A 4 4.73 -82.96 -12.29
N ILE A 5 4.85 -82.90 -13.62
CA ILE A 5 4.59 -84.05 -14.51
C ILE A 5 5.89 -84.73 -15.00
N GLN A 6 7.02 -84.02 -14.97
CA GLN A 6 8.31 -84.50 -15.50
C GLN A 6 9.22 -85.08 -14.40
N GLY A 7 10.28 -85.79 -14.83
CA GLY A 7 11.32 -86.31 -13.94
C GLY A 7 12.16 -85.20 -13.28
N TYR A 8 12.92 -85.55 -12.25
CA TYR A 8 13.80 -84.63 -11.53
C TYR A 8 15.01 -84.24 -12.39
N ASP A 9 15.32 -82.94 -12.47
CA ASP A 9 16.50 -82.45 -13.19
C ASP A 9 17.79 -83.05 -12.62
N GLU A 10 18.65 -83.58 -13.49
CA GLU A 10 19.87 -84.29 -13.07
C GLU A 10 20.84 -83.39 -12.30
N GLU A 11 20.90 -82.10 -12.64
CA GLU A 11 21.74 -81.09 -11.97
C GLU A 11 21.38 -80.88 -10.48
N ARG A 12 20.18 -81.28 -10.06
CA ARG A 12 19.79 -81.21 -8.65
C ARG A 12 20.42 -82.32 -7.81
N PHE A 13 20.99 -83.36 -8.41
CA PHE A 13 21.58 -84.46 -7.66
C PHE A 13 23.03 -84.16 -7.29
N ALA A 14 23.41 -84.50 -6.06
CA ALA A 14 24.75 -84.22 -5.53
C ALA A 14 25.85 -85.11 -6.13
N SER A 15 25.46 -86.16 -6.86
CA SER A 15 26.36 -87.11 -7.53
C SER A 15 25.81 -87.44 -8.91
N THR A 16 26.70 -87.86 -9.83
CA THR A 16 26.31 -88.33 -11.16
C THR A 16 25.33 -89.50 -11.03
N VAL A 17 24.18 -89.39 -11.70
CA VAL A 17 23.12 -90.40 -11.63
C VAL A 17 23.37 -91.44 -12.71
N ASN A 18 23.18 -92.72 -12.37
CA ASN A 18 23.30 -93.78 -13.36
C ASN A 18 22.23 -93.60 -14.45
N ARG A 19 22.63 -93.67 -15.72
CA ARG A 19 21.74 -93.51 -16.88
C ARG A 19 20.53 -94.45 -16.87
N ASN A 20 20.62 -95.58 -16.19
CA ASN A 20 19.51 -96.52 -16.02
C ASN A 20 18.35 -95.95 -15.19
N PHE A 21 18.58 -94.88 -14.43
CA PHE A 21 17.56 -94.16 -13.68
C PHE A 21 16.99 -92.95 -14.43
N LEU A 22 17.28 -92.81 -15.72
CA LEU A 22 16.73 -91.75 -16.56
C LEU A 22 15.47 -92.23 -17.28
N CYS A 23 14.47 -91.35 -17.33
CA CYS A 23 13.26 -91.60 -18.07
C CYS A 23 13.52 -91.51 -19.57
N LEU A 24 13.10 -92.51 -20.34
CA LEU A 24 13.28 -92.53 -21.79
C LEU A 24 12.37 -91.53 -22.57
N ILE A 25 11.53 -90.75 -21.89
CA ILE A 25 10.69 -89.70 -22.50
C ILE A 25 11.21 -88.31 -22.17
N CYS A 26 11.38 -87.98 -20.87
CA CYS A 26 11.83 -86.64 -20.47
C CYS A 26 13.35 -86.54 -20.28
N PHE A 27 14.09 -87.65 -20.37
CA PHE A 27 15.54 -87.76 -20.17
C PHE A 27 16.06 -87.36 -18.77
N ASN A 28 15.20 -86.83 -17.91
CA ASN A 28 15.46 -86.55 -16.49
C ASN A 28 15.41 -87.82 -15.61
N VAL A 29 15.91 -87.68 -14.37
CA VAL A 29 15.90 -88.75 -13.36
C VAL A 29 14.45 -89.10 -13.02
N LEU A 30 14.17 -90.41 -12.95
CA LEU A 30 12.81 -90.93 -12.83
C LEU A 30 12.07 -90.36 -11.61
N LYS A 31 10.85 -89.87 -11.85
CA LYS A 31 9.87 -89.52 -10.82
C LYS A 31 8.70 -90.47 -10.91
N ASP A 32 8.41 -91.18 -9.81
CA ASP A 32 7.43 -92.27 -9.76
C ASP A 32 7.63 -93.28 -10.92
N PRO A 33 8.71 -94.09 -10.88
CA PRO A 33 9.13 -94.93 -12.00
C PRO A 33 8.15 -96.07 -12.29
N VAL A 34 7.86 -96.30 -13.57
CA VAL A 34 7.04 -97.40 -14.09
C VAL A 34 7.71 -98.08 -15.29
N LEU A 35 7.40 -99.35 -15.51
CA LEU A 35 8.03 -100.21 -16.52
C LEU A 35 7.03 -100.73 -17.56
N CYS A 36 7.51 -100.90 -18.79
CA CYS A 36 6.87 -101.76 -19.78
C CYS A 36 7.05 -103.24 -19.40
N PRO A 37 5.98 -104.04 -19.19
CA PRO A 37 6.09 -105.38 -18.58
C PRO A 37 7.02 -106.37 -19.27
N ARG A 38 7.04 -106.39 -20.61
CA ARG A 38 7.80 -107.40 -21.38
C ARG A 38 9.27 -107.02 -21.55
N ASN A 39 9.54 -105.78 -21.94
CA ASN A 39 10.90 -105.31 -22.29
C ASN A 39 11.54 -104.40 -21.22
N GLN A 40 10.86 -104.15 -20.10
CA GLN A 40 11.35 -103.41 -18.92
C GLN A 40 11.89 -101.99 -19.21
N HIS A 41 11.42 -101.32 -20.27
CA HIS A 41 11.70 -99.90 -20.51
C HIS A 41 11.10 -99.02 -19.40
N CYS A 42 11.89 -98.09 -18.85
CA CYS A 42 11.51 -97.30 -17.67
C CYS A 42 11.14 -95.85 -17.99
N PHE A 43 10.06 -95.38 -17.37
CA PHE A 43 9.51 -94.05 -17.57
C PHE A 43 9.02 -93.43 -16.25
N CYS A 44 8.97 -92.09 -16.18
CA CYS A 44 8.19 -91.43 -15.13
C CYS A 44 6.71 -91.70 -15.38
N ARG A 45 5.92 -92.00 -14.34
CA ARG A 45 4.47 -92.26 -14.48
C ARG A 45 3.75 -91.14 -15.21
N GLY A 46 4.02 -89.88 -14.86
CA GLY A 46 3.44 -88.71 -15.53
C GLY A 46 3.77 -88.63 -17.02
N CYS A 47 5.02 -88.92 -17.40
CA CYS A 47 5.48 -88.88 -18.79
C CYS A 47 4.82 -89.98 -19.65
N ILE A 48 4.80 -91.23 -19.17
CA ILE A 48 4.23 -92.34 -19.96
C ILE A 48 2.71 -92.27 -20.01
N THR A 49 2.04 -91.84 -18.94
CA THR A 49 0.57 -91.69 -18.92
C THR A 49 0.12 -90.73 -20.02
N LYS A 50 0.77 -89.57 -20.13
CA LYS A 50 0.50 -88.57 -21.18
C LYS A 50 0.81 -89.09 -22.60
N HIS A 51 1.81 -89.95 -22.75
CA HIS A 51 2.11 -90.56 -24.05
C HIS A 51 1.04 -91.59 -24.45
N LEU A 52 0.64 -92.44 -23.51
CA LEU A 52 -0.33 -93.52 -23.74
C LEU A 52 -1.75 -93.03 -24.04
N GLU A 53 -2.10 -91.81 -23.62
CA GLU A 53 -3.32 -91.11 -24.07
C GLU A 53 -3.44 -91.09 -25.61
N ASN A 54 -2.31 -91.08 -26.33
CA ASN A 54 -2.29 -90.87 -27.78
C ASN A 54 -1.87 -92.09 -28.61
N SER A 55 -0.99 -92.97 -28.12
CA SER A 55 -0.38 -94.03 -28.94
C SER A 55 -0.74 -95.47 -28.53
N ARG A 56 -1.25 -95.68 -27.29
CA ARG A 56 -1.47 -97.00 -26.64
C ARG A 56 -0.33 -98.02 -26.85
N ARG A 57 0.89 -97.52 -27.04
CA ARG A 57 2.08 -98.33 -27.33
C ARG A 57 3.28 -97.79 -26.57
N CYS A 58 4.21 -98.67 -26.24
CA CYS A 58 5.49 -98.30 -25.65
C CYS A 58 6.31 -97.44 -26.65
N PRO A 59 6.81 -96.26 -26.25
CA PRO A 59 7.61 -95.40 -27.14
C PRO A 59 8.87 -96.07 -27.69
N THR A 60 9.42 -97.07 -26.99
CA THR A 60 10.73 -97.65 -27.31
C THR A 60 10.64 -98.97 -28.07
N CYS A 61 9.74 -99.90 -27.69
CA CYS A 61 9.58 -101.19 -28.37
C CYS A 61 8.30 -101.31 -29.22
N ALA A 62 7.44 -100.29 -29.22
CA ALA A 62 6.16 -100.27 -29.93
C ALA A 62 5.15 -101.38 -29.52
N GLU A 63 5.40 -102.12 -28.45
CA GLU A 63 4.43 -103.08 -27.90
C GLU A 63 3.20 -102.37 -27.36
N GLU A 64 2.04 -103.04 -27.45
CA GLU A 64 0.79 -102.53 -26.89
C GLU A 64 0.91 -102.37 -25.37
N LEU A 65 0.62 -101.16 -24.90
CA LEU A 65 0.81 -100.76 -23.51
C LEU A 65 -0.31 -99.79 -23.11
N THR A 66 -0.93 -100.04 -21.97
CA THR A 66 -1.97 -99.20 -21.36
C THR A 66 -1.57 -98.83 -19.93
N VAL A 67 -2.18 -97.79 -19.36
CA VAL A 67 -1.81 -97.28 -18.02
C VAL A 67 -2.04 -98.37 -16.95
N GLU A 68 -3.05 -99.20 -17.11
CA GLU A 68 -3.41 -100.30 -16.22
C GLU A 68 -2.43 -101.47 -16.31
N THR A 69 -1.77 -101.63 -17.46
CA THR A 69 -0.79 -102.72 -17.70
C THR A 69 0.64 -102.36 -17.30
N LEU A 70 0.91 -101.13 -16.84
CA LEU A 70 2.25 -100.71 -16.42
C LEU A 70 2.72 -101.52 -15.21
N ALA A 71 3.93 -102.08 -15.31
CA ALA A 71 4.55 -102.80 -14.21
C ALA A 71 5.29 -101.84 -13.28
N GLU A 72 5.34 -102.16 -12.00
CA GLU A 72 6.19 -101.43 -11.06
C GLU A 72 7.62 -102.00 -11.04
N PRO A 73 8.65 -101.16 -10.90
CA PRO A 73 10.01 -101.62 -10.65
C PRO A 73 10.08 -102.44 -9.37
N ASN A 74 11.03 -103.38 -9.33
CA ASN A 74 11.28 -104.14 -8.12
C ASN A 74 11.72 -103.22 -6.95
N ARG A 75 11.57 -103.72 -5.73
CA ARG A 75 11.87 -102.95 -4.52
C ARG A 75 13.31 -102.43 -4.50
N MET A 76 14.29 -103.24 -4.92
CA MET A 76 15.69 -102.84 -4.95
C MET A 76 15.93 -101.59 -5.82
N VAL A 77 15.33 -101.52 -7.01
CA VAL A 77 15.47 -100.36 -7.92
C VAL A 77 14.84 -99.11 -7.30
N LYS A 78 13.69 -99.25 -6.63
CA LYS A 78 13.06 -98.13 -5.91
C LYS A 78 13.92 -97.67 -4.72
N ASP A 79 14.49 -98.60 -3.97
CA ASP A 79 15.35 -98.30 -2.82
C ASP A 79 16.63 -97.55 -3.28
N TYR A 80 17.30 -98.03 -4.35
CA TYR A 80 18.46 -97.32 -4.92
C TYR A 80 18.13 -95.91 -5.43
N LEU A 81 16.97 -95.72 -6.07
CA LEU A 81 16.52 -94.40 -6.52
C LEU A 81 16.23 -93.48 -5.33
N ASN A 82 15.63 -94.01 -4.28
CA ASN A 82 15.28 -93.28 -3.05
C ASN A 82 16.50 -92.87 -2.22
N GLU A 83 17.60 -93.62 -2.31
CA GLU A 83 18.87 -93.31 -1.64
C GLU A 83 19.68 -92.20 -2.32
N LEU A 84 19.35 -91.85 -3.57
CA LEU A 84 20.04 -90.78 -4.29
C LEU A 84 19.91 -89.45 -3.53
N LYS A 85 21.02 -88.71 -3.47
CA LYS A 85 21.11 -87.43 -2.78
C LYS A 85 20.74 -86.29 -3.73
N ILE A 86 19.73 -85.50 -3.36
CA ILE A 86 19.19 -84.40 -4.16
C ILE A 86 19.14 -83.10 -3.34
N HIS A 87 19.43 -81.99 -3.99
CA HIS A 87 19.27 -80.65 -3.46
C HIS A 87 17.79 -80.25 -3.45
N CYS A 88 17.38 -79.54 -2.39
CA CYS A 88 16.06 -78.90 -2.31
C CYS A 88 15.79 -78.00 -3.51
N VAL A 89 14.55 -77.94 -4.00
CA VAL A 89 14.15 -77.08 -5.13
C VAL A 89 14.41 -75.59 -4.84
N TYR A 90 14.44 -75.23 -3.55
CA TYR A 90 14.70 -73.87 -3.07
C TYR A 90 16.18 -73.60 -2.78
N ASN A 91 17.12 -74.39 -3.32
CA ASN A 91 18.56 -74.15 -3.16
C ASN A 91 18.97 -72.73 -3.60
N ASN A 92 18.40 -72.23 -4.70
CA ASN A 92 18.65 -70.87 -5.18
C ASN A 92 18.03 -69.76 -4.30
N ARG A 93 17.17 -70.13 -3.34
CA ARG A 93 16.61 -69.21 -2.32
C ARG A 93 17.33 -69.30 -0.98
N GLY A 94 18.35 -70.16 -0.86
CA GLY A 94 19.19 -70.33 0.32
C GLY A 94 19.03 -71.66 1.06
N CYS A 95 18.22 -72.61 0.56
CA CYS A 95 18.11 -73.94 1.16
C CYS A 95 19.19 -74.89 0.64
N HIS A 96 20.33 -74.95 1.32
CA HIS A 96 21.46 -75.82 0.92
C HIS A 96 21.37 -77.26 1.44
N GLU A 97 20.18 -77.70 1.86
CA GLU A 97 19.96 -79.07 2.33
C GLU A 97 20.09 -80.09 1.18
N ILE A 98 20.85 -81.15 1.44
CA ILE A 98 21.02 -82.30 0.55
C ILE A 98 20.40 -83.51 1.23
N LEU A 99 19.35 -84.05 0.63
CA LEU A 99 18.51 -85.06 1.25
C LEU A 99 18.50 -86.32 0.39
N GLN A 100 18.19 -87.47 0.99
CA GLN A 100 17.77 -88.62 0.20
C GLN A 100 16.44 -88.32 -0.48
N LEU A 101 16.29 -88.76 -1.73
CA LEU A 101 15.12 -88.48 -2.57
C LEU A 101 13.79 -88.84 -1.87
N GLN A 102 13.76 -89.92 -1.07
CA GLN A 102 12.57 -90.32 -0.29
C GLN A 102 12.08 -89.27 0.73
N HIS A 103 12.96 -88.39 1.22
CA HIS A 103 12.63 -87.37 2.22
C HIS A 103 12.36 -85.99 1.61
N LEU A 104 12.51 -85.85 0.28
CA LEU A 104 12.42 -84.57 -0.41
C LEU A 104 11.03 -83.93 -0.25
N ASP A 105 9.95 -84.67 -0.49
CA ASP A 105 8.58 -84.14 -0.44
C ASP A 105 8.23 -83.63 0.97
N ASN A 106 8.65 -84.35 2.02
CA ASN A 106 8.45 -83.94 3.41
C ASN A 106 9.21 -82.66 3.76
N HIS A 107 10.44 -82.53 3.26
CA HIS A 107 11.22 -81.32 3.45
C HIS A 107 10.63 -80.15 2.66
N GLU A 108 10.30 -80.31 1.38
CA GLU A 108 9.75 -79.23 0.55
C GLU A 108 8.43 -78.70 1.11
N ALA A 109 7.62 -79.55 1.78
CA ALA A 109 6.39 -79.14 2.47
C ALA A 109 6.61 -78.24 3.70
N THR A 110 7.79 -78.30 4.32
CA THR A 110 8.12 -77.58 5.56
C THR A 110 9.33 -76.65 5.41
N CYS A 111 9.87 -76.53 4.20
CA CYS A 111 11.09 -75.79 3.94
C CYS A 111 10.86 -74.30 4.23
N GLY A 112 11.61 -73.75 5.19
CA GLY A 112 11.51 -72.34 5.55
C GLY A 112 11.85 -71.36 4.42
N PHE A 113 12.46 -71.83 3.32
CA PHE A 113 12.78 -71.04 2.14
C PHE A 113 11.68 -71.03 1.07
N THR A 114 10.56 -71.69 1.34
CA THR A 114 9.36 -71.65 0.50
C THR A 114 8.90 -70.20 0.32
N PRO A 115 8.65 -69.73 -0.93
CA PRO A 115 8.17 -68.38 -1.18
C PRO A 115 6.78 -68.14 -0.57
N THR A 116 6.65 -67.06 0.22
CA THR A 116 5.39 -66.62 0.84
C THR A 116 5.21 -65.11 0.66
N VAL A 117 3.98 -64.60 0.65
CA VAL A 117 3.69 -63.17 0.42
C VAL A 117 3.32 -62.49 1.74
N CYS A 118 3.78 -61.25 1.94
CA CYS A 118 3.44 -60.42 3.10
C CYS A 118 1.94 -60.14 3.18
N THR A 119 1.34 -60.31 4.37
CA THR A 119 -0.10 -60.11 4.61
C THR A 119 -0.46 -58.68 5.02
N ASN A 120 0.53 -57.81 5.27
CA ASN A 120 0.28 -56.39 5.56
C ASN A 120 -0.33 -55.70 4.33
N GLN A 121 -1.45 -55.01 4.53
CA GLN A 121 -2.16 -54.30 3.46
C GLN A 121 -1.24 -53.30 2.77
N GLY A 122 -1.03 -53.48 1.46
CA GLY A 122 -0.20 -52.60 0.62
C GLY A 122 1.24 -53.05 0.40
N CYS A 123 1.73 -54.10 1.07
CA CYS A 123 3.13 -54.51 0.95
C CYS A 123 3.42 -55.37 -0.30
N GLY A 124 2.73 -56.50 -0.49
CA GLY A 124 2.90 -57.39 -1.65
C GLY A 124 4.28 -58.08 -1.80
N ALA A 125 5.21 -57.92 -0.86
CA ALA A 125 6.55 -58.49 -0.93
C ALA A 125 6.54 -60.04 -0.84
N THR A 126 7.34 -60.70 -1.69
CA THR A 126 7.56 -62.17 -1.65
C THR A 126 8.83 -62.49 -0.88
N LEU A 127 8.70 -63.23 0.22
CA LEU A 127 9.76 -63.53 1.20
C LEU A 127 9.88 -65.04 1.41
N ASN A 128 10.95 -65.45 2.08
CA ASN A 128 11.05 -66.83 2.58
C ASN A 128 10.11 -67.00 3.78
N GLN A 129 9.42 -68.14 3.88
CA GLN A 129 8.48 -68.44 4.96
C GLN A 129 9.05 -68.18 6.36
N ARG A 130 10.33 -68.49 6.58
CA ARG A 130 11.05 -68.24 7.85
C ARG A 130 11.17 -66.76 8.23
N ASP A 131 11.19 -65.86 7.26
CA ASP A 131 11.46 -64.43 7.47
C ASP A 131 10.16 -63.60 7.51
N LEU A 132 9.01 -64.24 7.25
CA LEU A 132 7.72 -63.58 7.10
C LEU A 132 7.27 -62.84 8.37
N ILE A 133 7.40 -63.48 9.54
CA ILE A 133 6.98 -62.88 10.82
C ILE A 133 7.85 -61.66 11.15
N HIS A 134 9.18 -61.81 11.04
CA HIS A 134 10.10 -60.72 11.33
C HIS A 134 9.90 -59.53 10.38
N HIS A 135 9.66 -59.81 9.09
CA HIS A 135 9.28 -58.74 8.16
C HIS A 135 8.00 -58.05 8.59
N GLN A 136 6.92 -58.79 8.89
CA GLN A 136 5.62 -58.19 9.21
C GLN A 136 5.64 -57.31 10.47
N SER A 137 6.40 -57.70 11.50
CA SER A 137 6.46 -56.95 12.76
C SER A 137 7.53 -55.86 12.76
N GLU A 138 8.73 -56.14 12.23
CA GLU A 138 9.90 -55.28 12.45
C GLU A 138 10.34 -54.48 11.22
N LEU A 139 10.12 -54.98 9.99
CA LEU A 139 10.74 -54.40 8.80
C LEU A 139 9.73 -53.83 7.79
N CYS A 140 8.47 -54.27 7.84
CA CYS A 140 7.47 -53.87 6.87
C CYS A 140 7.08 -52.40 7.09
N GLU A 141 7.31 -51.56 6.08
CA GLU A 141 6.92 -50.15 6.10
C GLU A 141 5.40 -49.94 6.25
N PHE A 142 4.62 -50.95 5.86
CA PHE A 142 3.15 -50.96 5.95
C PHE A 142 2.62 -51.56 7.26
N ARG A 143 3.48 -51.79 8.27
CA ARG A 143 3.06 -52.28 9.59
C ARG A 143 2.24 -51.22 10.32
N LYS A 144 1.21 -51.65 11.06
CA LYS A 144 0.41 -50.75 11.90
C LYS A 144 1.07 -50.57 13.27
N LEU A 145 1.44 -49.34 13.61
CA LEU A 145 1.96 -48.99 14.94
C LEU A 145 0.83 -48.51 15.85
N LYS A 146 0.83 -48.92 17.13
CA LYS A 146 -0.07 -48.38 18.15
C LYS A 146 0.54 -47.11 18.74
N CYS A 147 -0.11 -45.97 18.53
CA CYS A 147 0.27 -44.66 19.06
C CYS A 147 -0.16 -44.51 20.52
N HIS A 148 0.76 -44.17 21.43
CA HIS A 148 0.48 -44.04 22.87
C HIS A 148 0.01 -42.64 23.29
N SER A 149 0.09 -41.64 22.40
CA SER A 149 -0.17 -40.21 22.71
C SER A 149 -1.30 -39.59 21.91
N CYS A 150 -1.98 -40.38 21.08
CA CYS A 150 -2.99 -39.87 20.14
C CYS A 150 -4.23 -39.29 20.86
N GLY A 151 -4.61 -39.81 22.03
CA GLY A 151 -5.71 -39.23 22.82
C GLY A 151 -5.41 -37.86 23.44
N GLU A 152 -4.14 -37.49 23.62
CA GLU A 152 -3.75 -36.15 24.10
C GLU A 152 -3.67 -35.15 22.93
N MET A 153 -3.26 -35.62 21.75
CA MET A 153 -3.31 -34.83 20.51
C MET A 153 -4.75 -34.53 20.07
N GLU A 154 -5.68 -35.48 20.18
CA GLU A 154 -7.10 -35.25 19.88
C GLU A 154 -7.70 -34.16 20.78
N LYS A 155 -7.38 -34.17 22.09
CA LYS A 155 -7.82 -33.11 23.01
C LYS A 155 -7.21 -31.75 22.67
N ARG A 156 -5.94 -31.72 22.25
CA ARG A 156 -5.28 -30.47 21.81
C ARG A 156 -5.86 -29.95 20.50
N MET A 157 -6.19 -30.82 19.55
CA MET A 157 -6.84 -30.45 18.30
C MET A 157 -8.25 -29.91 18.54
N ALA A 158 -9.06 -30.58 19.37
CA ALA A 158 -10.38 -30.09 19.75
C ALA A 158 -10.33 -28.72 20.47
N ASN A 159 -9.35 -28.52 21.37
CA ASN A 159 -9.14 -27.22 22.02
C ASN A 159 -8.67 -26.14 21.04
N LEU A 160 -7.88 -26.49 20.02
CA LEU A 160 -7.45 -25.54 18.98
C LEU A 160 -8.62 -25.16 18.08
N GLU A 161 -9.46 -26.12 17.67
CA GLU A 161 -10.68 -25.87 16.91
C GLU A 161 -11.63 -24.93 17.67
N GLN A 162 -11.90 -25.21 18.95
CA GLN A 162 -12.75 -24.37 19.79
C GLN A 162 -12.16 -22.95 19.99
N ASN A 163 -10.83 -22.83 20.13
CA ASN A 163 -10.17 -21.53 20.22
C ASN A 163 -10.21 -20.77 18.89
N MET A 164 -10.10 -21.47 17.76
CA MET A 164 -10.23 -20.87 16.43
C MET A 164 -11.65 -20.37 16.18
N GLU A 165 -12.67 -21.14 16.56
CA GLU A 165 -14.08 -20.71 16.50
C GLU A 165 -14.34 -19.49 17.39
N ARG A 166 -13.83 -19.49 18.63
CA ARG A 166 -13.97 -18.33 19.53
C ARG A 166 -13.25 -17.10 18.99
N ASN A 167 -12.06 -17.26 18.43
CA ASN A 167 -11.30 -16.16 17.83
C ASN A 167 -11.95 -15.65 16.55
N ALA A 168 -12.57 -16.53 15.74
CA ALA A 168 -13.33 -16.13 14.57
C ALA A 168 -14.56 -15.31 14.98
N ALA A 169 -15.32 -15.76 15.99
CA ALA A 169 -16.45 -15.00 16.52
C ALA A 169 -16.04 -13.65 17.13
N ASP A 170 -14.91 -13.58 17.84
CA ASP A 170 -14.34 -12.32 18.36
C ASP A 170 -13.90 -11.38 17.23
N MET A 171 -13.32 -11.93 16.15
CA MET A 171 -12.92 -11.17 14.98
C MET A 171 -14.12 -10.65 14.18
N GLU A 172 -15.17 -11.45 14.04
CA GLU A 172 -16.45 -11.01 13.47
C GLU A 172 -17.07 -9.89 14.30
N GLY A 173 -17.07 -10.01 15.64
CA GLY A 173 -17.55 -8.95 16.53
C GLY A 173 -16.74 -7.65 16.41
N LYS A 174 -15.41 -7.74 16.28
CA LYS A 174 -14.55 -6.58 16.02
C LYS A 174 -14.78 -5.98 14.63
N LEU A 175 -14.97 -6.80 13.61
CA LEU A 175 -15.28 -6.35 12.26
C LEU A 175 -16.62 -5.61 12.22
N GLU A 176 -17.63 -6.12 12.94
CA GLU A 176 -18.94 -5.48 13.08
C GLU A 176 -18.82 -4.13 13.81
N ALA A 177 -18.01 -4.07 14.89
CA ALA A 177 -17.74 -2.82 15.60
C ALA A 177 -17.07 -1.77 14.71
N VAL A 178 -16.05 -2.16 13.94
CA VAL A 178 -15.37 -1.27 12.98
C VAL A 178 -16.34 -0.83 11.87
N ASN A 179 -17.16 -1.74 11.33
CA ASN A 179 -18.18 -1.39 10.34
C ASN A 179 -19.21 -0.40 10.90
N ASN A 180 -19.58 -0.53 12.17
CA ASN A 180 -20.47 0.39 12.84
C ASN A 180 -19.84 1.78 13.03
N GLU A 181 -18.56 1.84 13.39
CA GLU A 181 -17.81 3.11 13.46
C GLU A 181 -17.67 3.77 12.08
N VAL A 182 -17.31 3.02 11.04
CA VAL A 182 -17.22 3.52 9.65
C VAL A 182 -18.57 4.05 9.18
N ARG A 183 -19.67 3.36 9.50
CA ARG A 183 -21.02 3.82 9.21
C ARG A 183 -21.39 5.08 9.99
N GLY A 184 -20.96 5.19 11.25
CA GLY A 184 -21.08 6.40 12.06
C GLY A 184 -20.34 7.59 11.44
N LEU A 185 -19.08 7.40 11.06
CA LEU A 185 -18.27 8.40 10.37
C LEU A 185 -18.89 8.81 9.01
N LYS A 186 -19.41 7.85 8.25
CA LYS A 186 -20.11 8.13 6.99
C LYS A 186 -21.37 8.96 7.21
N THR A 187 -22.13 8.67 8.27
CA THR A 187 -23.33 9.43 8.63
C THR A 187 -22.96 10.84 9.06
N ALA A 188 -21.98 11.00 9.96
CA ALA A 188 -21.47 12.30 10.38
C ALA A 188 -20.88 13.13 9.23
N LEU A 189 -20.25 12.47 8.24
CA LEU A 189 -19.77 13.14 7.04
C LEU A 189 -20.92 13.66 6.17
N ILE A 190 -21.97 12.85 5.98
CA ILE A 190 -23.18 13.27 5.24
C ILE A 190 -23.90 14.40 5.98
N GLU A 191 -24.10 14.28 7.30
CA GLU A 191 -24.67 15.33 8.14
C GLU A 191 -23.83 16.61 8.06
N GLY A 192 -22.50 16.51 8.10
CA GLY A 192 -21.60 17.64 7.93
C GLY A 192 -21.70 18.29 6.54
N PHE A 193 -21.90 17.49 5.48
CA PHE A 193 -22.15 18.01 4.14
C PHE A 193 -23.53 18.67 4.03
N ASP A 194 -24.56 18.11 4.65
CA ASP A 194 -25.92 18.69 4.66
C ASP A 194 -25.96 19.97 5.50
N GLU A 195 -25.28 20.02 6.65
CA GLU A 195 -25.10 21.24 7.43
C GLU A 195 -24.32 22.29 6.65
N MET A 196 -23.25 21.90 5.94
CA MET A 196 -22.48 22.80 5.08
C MET A 196 -23.34 23.32 3.92
N LYS A 197 -24.23 22.48 3.37
CA LYS A 197 -25.19 22.85 2.34
C LYS A 197 -26.27 23.80 2.87
N ASP A 198 -26.77 23.57 4.08
CA ASP A 198 -27.71 24.46 4.77
C ASP A 198 -27.06 25.81 5.11
N VAL A 199 -25.79 25.79 5.53
CA VAL A 199 -24.99 26.99 5.72
C VAL A 199 -24.78 27.69 4.38
N LEU A 200 -24.52 26.96 3.29
CA LEU A 200 -24.40 27.50 1.92
C LEU A 200 -25.70 28.15 1.45
N VAL A 201 -26.86 27.52 1.66
CA VAL A 201 -28.17 28.11 1.31
C VAL A 201 -28.45 29.35 2.14
N LYS A 202 -28.19 29.30 3.46
CA LYS A 202 -28.31 30.49 4.34
C LYS A 202 -27.29 31.57 4.01
N MET A 203 -26.13 31.19 3.48
CA MET A 203 -25.12 32.09 2.96
C MET A 203 -25.56 32.66 1.63
N GLU A 204 -26.17 31.92 0.71
CA GLU A 204 -26.74 32.43 -0.54
C GLU A 204 -27.87 33.43 -0.25
N ASP A 205 -28.77 33.12 0.68
CA ASP A 205 -29.85 34.03 1.10
C ASP A 205 -29.29 35.32 1.74
N LYS A 206 -28.30 35.19 2.65
CA LYS A 206 -27.63 36.35 3.26
C LYS A 206 -26.72 37.08 2.28
N THR A 207 -26.14 36.38 1.30
CA THR A 207 -25.29 36.95 0.26
C THR A 207 -26.16 37.66 -0.74
N GLU A 208 -27.34 37.18 -1.13
CA GLU A 208 -28.32 37.92 -1.92
C GLU A 208 -28.86 39.14 -1.16
N GLU A 209 -29.14 39.01 0.15
CA GLU A 209 -29.60 40.14 0.96
C GLU A 209 -28.49 41.20 1.14
N ASN A 210 -27.25 40.77 1.36
CA ASN A 210 -26.08 41.65 1.39
C ASN A 210 -25.73 42.17 -0.01
N THR A 211 -25.90 41.40 -1.08
CA THR A 211 -25.65 41.82 -2.47
C THR A 211 -26.70 42.81 -2.93
N ARG A 212 -27.95 42.74 -2.43
CA ARG A 212 -28.98 43.78 -2.60
C ARG A 212 -28.66 45.04 -1.80
N LYS A 213 -28.11 44.92 -0.58
CA LYS A 213 -27.64 46.07 0.23
C LYS A 213 -26.36 46.73 -0.34
N VAL A 214 -25.45 45.93 -0.90
CA VAL A 214 -24.22 46.37 -1.59
C VAL A 214 -24.54 46.94 -2.97
N ARG A 215 -25.49 46.38 -3.74
CA ARG A 215 -25.96 46.98 -5.01
C ARG A 215 -26.53 48.38 -4.84
N ASN A 216 -27.14 48.67 -3.69
CA ASN A 216 -27.68 49.99 -3.39
C ASN A 216 -26.63 50.96 -2.80
N THR A 217 -25.37 50.53 -2.60
CA THR A 217 -24.30 51.37 -2.01
C THR A 217 -22.94 51.32 -2.73
N ALA A 218 -22.72 50.43 -3.70
CA ALA A 218 -21.45 50.32 -4.42
C ALA A 218 -21.46 51.12 -5.73
N SER A 219 -20.95 52.35 -5.66
CA SER A 219 -20.43 53.07 -6.82
C SER A 219 -19.04 52.51 -7.15
N GLY A 220 -18.89 51.89 -8.33
CA GLY A 220 -17.59 51.56 -8.97
C GLY A 220 -17.26 50.08 -9.04
N ASP A 221 -17.50 49.44 -10.19
CA ASP A 221 -17.03 48.08 -10.49
C ASP A 221 -15.49 48.06 -10.51
N LYS A 222 -14.87 47.58 -9.42
CA LYS A 222 -13.43 47.31 -9.40
C LYS A 222 -13.15 46.02 -10.17
N GLU A 223 -12.61 46.17 -11.37
CA GLU A 223 -12.48 45.08 -12.36
C GLU A 223 -11.03 44.70 -12.63
N ASN A 224 -10.07 45.40 -12.05
CA ASN A 224 -8.66 45.20 -12.39
C ASN A 224 -7.84 44.79 -11.17
N ILE A 225 -6.84 43.95 -11.40
CA ILE A 225 -5.85 43.56 -10.40
C ILE A 225 -4.52 44.15 -10.82
N ILE A 226 -3.85 44.87 -9.94
CA ILE A 226 -2.47 45.28 -10.15
C ILE A 226 -1.57 44.39 -9.30
N VAL A 227 -0.59 43.75 -9.95
CA VAL A 227 0.48 43.00 -9.29
C VAL A 227 1.81 43.74 -9.50
N ALA A 228 2.58 43.88 -8.43
CA ALA A 228 3.80 44.66 -8.43
C ALA A 228 4.95 43.96 -7.72
N GLY A 229 6.15 44.12 -8.27
CA GLY A 229 7.39 43.71 -7.65
C GLY A 229 7.55 42.19 -7.50
N GLY A 230 8.24 41.81 -6.44
CA GLY A 230 8.71 40.44 -6.18
C GLY A 230 10.23 40.35 -6.24
N THR A 231 10.77 39.20 -5.84
CA THR A 231 12.22 38.95 -5.74
C THR A 231 12.92 39.26 -7.07
N TRP A 232 13.79 40.28 -7.05
CA TRP A 232 14.54 40.80 -8.21
C TRP A 232 13.67 41.30 -9.39
N ASN A 233 12.41 41.63 -9.13
CA ASN A 233 11.44 42.08 -10.14
C ASN A 233 10.93 43.50 -9.79
N ASP A 234 10.94 44.39 -10.78
CA ASP A 234 10.38 45.74 -10.70
C ASP A 234 9.17 45.92 -11.63
N SER A 235 8.83 44.93 -12.44
CA SER A 235 7.69 45.04 -13.35
C SER A 235 6.39 45.18 -12.56
N VAL A 236 5.45 45.90 -13.16
CA VAL A 236 4.09 46.09 -12.66
C VAL A 236 3.15 45.74 -13.79
N GLU A 237 2.16 44.91 -13.49
CA GLU A 237 1.23 44.40 -14.49
C GLU A 237 -0.20 44.56 -13.98
N MET A 238 -1.11 44.86 -14.89
CA MET A 238 -2.54 44.95 -14.63
C MET A 238 -3.26 43.82 -15.34
N PHE A 239 -4.06 43.06 -14.61
CA PHE A 239 -4.96 42.06 -15.15
C PHE A 239 -6.37 42.64 -15.22
N ASN A 240 -6.95 42.67 -16.41
CA ASN A 240 -8.35 43.02 -16.59
C ASN A 240 -9.21 41.76 -16.41
N TRP A 241 -10.06 41.75 -15.37
CA TRP A 241 -10.87 40.58 -15.02
C TRP A 241 -11.86 40.19 -16.12
N ARG A 242 -12.52 41.17 -16.77
CA ARG A 242 -13.52 40.91 -17.80
C ARG A 242 -12.91 40.38 -19.10
N GLN A 243 -11.82 41.01 -19.53
CA GLN A 243 -11.13 40.68 -20.78
C GLN A 243 -10.17 39.50 -20.64
N ARG A 244 -9.78 39.15 -19.42
CA ARG A 244 -8.76 38.13 -19.12
C ARG A 244 -7.42 38.45 -19.79
N THR A 245 -7.04 39.71 -19.81
CA THR A 245 -5.82 40.19 -20.48
C THR A 245 -4.89 40.88 -19.51
N TRP A 246 -3.60 40.70 -19.74
CA TRP A 246 -2.53 41.40 -19.03
C TRP A 246 -2.10 42.63 -19.81
N SER A 247 -1.88 43.74 -19.10
CA SER A 247 -1.32 44.97 -19.63
C SER A 247 -0.14 45.42 -18.77
N PRO A 248 1.03 45.73 -19.35
CA PRO A 248 2.16 46.24 -18.59
C PRO A 248 1.86 47.67 -18.10
N LEU A 249 2.22 47.96 -16.85
CA LEU A 249 2.23 49.31 -16.27
C LEU A 249 3.68 49.77 -16.10
N ARG A 250 3.86 51.02 -15.64
CA ARG A 250 5.20 51.53 -15.32
C ARG A 250 5.85 50.69 -14.22
N SER A 251 7.06 50.20 -14.48
CA SER A 251 7.87 49.49 -13.50
C SER A 251 8.14 50.34 -12.26
N LEU A 252 8.31 49.67 -11.13
CA LEU A 252 8.75 50.25 -9.86
C LEU A 252 10.09 50.98 -10.05
N PRO A 253 10.30 52.13 -9.39
CA PRO A 253 11.58 52.84 -9.44
C PRO A 253 12.76 52.00 -8.92
N LYS A 254 12.48 51.05 -8.04
CA LYS A 254 13.43 50.08 -7.48
C LYS A 254 12.74 48.72 -7.37
N LYS A 255 13.46 47.66 -7.74
CA LYS A 255 13.09 46.26 -7.47
C LYS A 255 12.81 46.11 -5.98
N ARG A 256 11.64 45.59 -5.62
CA ARG A 256 11.13 45.56 -4.24
C ARG A 256 10.36 44.27 -4.00
N PHE A 257 10.66 43.58 -2.91
CA PHE A 257 9.94 42.37 -2.48
C PHE A 257 9.63 42.39 -0.98
N GLY A 258 8.68 41.57 -0.54
CA GLY A 258 8.25 41.52 0.87
C GLY A 258 7.67 42.84 1.37
N ALA A 259 7.14 43.65 0.45
CA ALA A 259 6.42 44.89 0.73
C ALA A 259 4.91 44.60 0.86
N SER A 260 4.21 45.47 1.57
CA SER A 260 2.74 45.47 1.57
C SER A 260 2.22 46.50 0.57
N SER A 261 1.01 46.29 0.03
CA SER A 261 0.36 47.28 -0.83
C SER A 261 -1.10 47.46 -0.48
N PHE A 262 -1.60 48.66 -0.76
CA PHE A 262 -2.97 49.07 -0.48
C PHE A 262 -3.40 50.18 -1.44
N VAL A 263 -4.70 50.38 -1.58
CA VAL A 263 -5.27 51.47 -2.37
C VAL A 263 -5.77 52.56 -1.43
N TYR A 264 -5.30 53.80 -1.62
CA TYR A 264 -5.72 54.96 -0.82
C TYR A 264 -5.75 56.21 -1.69
N ASN A 265 -6.84 57.00 -1.60
CA ASN A 265 -7.03 58.24 -2.37
C ASN A 265 -6.67 58.12 -3.87
N ASN A 266 -7.21 57.09 -4.55
CA ASN A 266 -6.94 56.78 -5.97
C ASN A 266 -5.47 56.56 -6.31
N HIS A 267 -4.70 56.09 -5.34
CA HIS A 267 -3.33 55.63 -5.58
C HIS A 267 -3.16 54.19 -5.10
N VAL A 268 -2.48 53.39 -5.91
CA VAL A 268 -1.85 52.17 -5.44
C VAL A 268 -0.59 52.58 -4.71
N THR A 269 -0.47 52.22 -3.44
CA THR A 269 0.68 52.51 -2.59
C THR A 269 1.38 51.22 -2.22
N ILE A 270 2.71 51.19 -2.32
CA ILE A 270 3.56 50.09 -1.88
C ILE A 270 4.42 50.60 -0.73
N ALA A 271 4.36 49.93 0.41
CA ALA A 271 5.01 50.33 1.65
C ALA A 271 6.10 49.33 2.07
N GLY A 272 7.30 49.87 2.36
CA GLY A 272 8.42 49.10 2.91
C GLY A 272 8.91 47.97 2.00
N GLY A 273 9.41 46.90 2.59
CA GLY A 273 10.01 45.77 1.89
C GLY A 273 11.53 45.88 1.78
N CYS A 274 12.08 45.10 0.86
CA CYS A 274 13.51 45.05 0.60
C CYS A 274 13.82 45.42 -0.85
N CYS A 275 14.70 46.42 -1.02
CA CYS A 275 15.33 46.77 -2.30
C CYS A 275 16.79 46.25 -2.28
N SER A 276 17.79 47.13 -2.34
CA SER A 276 19.19 46.78 -1.97
C SER A 276 19.40 46.65 -0.46
N SER A 277 18.45 47.16 0.32
CA SER A 277 18.35 46.99 1.76
C SER A 277 16.89 47.16 2.20
N TYR A 278 16.60 46.87 3.47
CA TYR A 278 15.27 47.13 4.03
C TYR A 278 14.96 48.62 4.00
N VAL A 279 13.75 48.96 3.60
CA VAL A 279 13.29 50.34 3.44
C VAL A 279 12.03 50.61 4.25
N ASP A 280 11.84 51.88 4.61
CA ASP A 280 10.70 52.44 5.33
C ASP A 280 9.89 53.41 4.45
N ASP A 281 10.33 53.64 3.21
CA ASP A 281 9.65 54.51 2.28
C ASP A 281 8.36 53.88 1.73
N MET A 282 7.48 54.76 1.26
CA MET A 282 6.28 54.39 0.52
C MET A 282 6.32 55.05 -0.86
N ILE A 283 5.96 54.30 -1.89
CA ILE A 283 5.82 54.80 -3.26
C ILE A 283 4.39 54.61 -3.72
N ARG A 284 3.88 55.57 -4.49
CA ARG A 284 2.49 55.55 -4.93
C ARG A 284 2.34 55.91 -6.40
N MET A 285 1.38 55.27 -7.07
CA MET A 285 1.03 55.51 -8.47
C MET A 285 -0.46 55.79 -8.57
N ASN A 286 -0.82 56.87 -9.27
CA ASN A 286 -2.20 57.23 -9.51
C ASN A 286 -2.86 56.21 -10.47
N ILE A 287 -4.08 55.78 -10.13
CA ILE A 287 -4.86 54.81 -10.90
C ILE A 287 -6.04 55.41 -11.67
N ASN A 288 -6.26 56.73 -11.59
CA ASN A 288 -7.29 57.38 -12.38
C ASN A 288 -6.86 57.58 -13.85
N PRO A 289 -7.73 57.26 -14.82
CA PRO A 289 -7.45 57.38 -16.25
C PRO A 289 -7.67 58.80 -16.74
N ASN A 290 -7.06 59.82 -16.11
CA ASN A 290 -7.09 61.15 -16.72
C ASN A 290 -6.05 61.14 -17.87
N PRO A 291 -6.46 61.31 -19.15
CA PRO A 291 -5.54 61.25 -20.29
C PRO A 291 -4.38 62.26 -20.21
N ASP A 292 -4.53 63.33 -19.44
CA ASP A 292 -3.49 64.35 -19.24
C ASP A 292 -2.53 64.07 -18.06
N LEU A 293 -2.80 63.05 -17.24
CA LEU A 293 -1.93 62.63 -16.14
C LEU A 293 -1.28 61.29 -16.47
N SER A 294 -0.03 61.37 -16.89
CA SER A 294 0.84 60.20 -17.03
C SER A 294 0.91 59.40 -15.72
N MET A 295 0.57 58.12 -15.76
CA MET A 295 0.76 57.19 -14.64
C MET A 295 2.25 57.13 -14.29
N HIS A 296 2.63 57.75 -13.17
CA HIS A 296 4.00 57.80 -12.69
C HIS A 296 4.08 57.43 -11.22
N TRP A 297 5.18 56.76 -10.87
CA TRP A 297 5.53 56.53 -9.48
C TRP A 297 6.03 57.83 -8.87
N SER A 298 5.48 58.17 -7.71
CA SER A 298 5.90 59.29 -6.88
C SER A 298 6.21 58.81 -5.47
N GLU A 299 7.10 59.53 -4.78
CA GLU A 299 7.32 59.29 -3.36
C GLU A 299 6.07 59.70 -2.57
N CYS A 300 5.69 58.87 -1.61
CA CYS A 300 4.70 59.22 -0.61
C CYS A 300 5.43 59.85 0.58
N PRO A 301 4.95 61.00 1.12
CA PRO A 301 5.62 61.68 2.24
C PRO A 301 5.59 60.85 3.54
N VAL A 302 4.72 59.86 3.62
CA VAL A 302 4.58 58.96 4.76
C VAL A 302 5.70 57.92 4.76
N LYS A 303 6.27 57.67 5.95
CA LYS A 303 7.22 56.58 6.18
C LYS A 303 6.68 55.57 7.17
N LEU A 304 7.13 54.33 7.03
CA LEU A 304 6.92 53.30 8.02
C LEU A 304 7.70 53.62 9.31
N PRO A 305 7.25 53.10 10.47
CA PRO A 305 7.90 53.34 11.77
C PRO A 305 9.33 52.79 11.85
N ALA A 306 9.66 51.83 10.98
CA ALA A 306 10.99 51.27 10.82
C ALA A 306 11.16 50.74 9.40
N LYS A 307 12.42 50.45 9.03
CA LYS A 307 12.76 49.74 7.79
C LYS A 307 12.37 48.28 7.94
N LEU A 308 11.25 47.89 7.32
CA LEU A 308 10.58 46.60 7.54
C LEU A 308 10.41 45.82 6.24
N VAL A 309 10.69 44.52 6.28
CA VAL A 309 10.34 43.55 5.22
C VAL A 309 9.41 42.48 5.79
N SER A 310 8.59 41.87 4.93
CA SER A 310 7.67 40.78 5.29
C SER A 310 6.73 41.13 6.44
N HIS A 311 6.38 42.42 6.54
CA HIS A 311 5.34 42.95 7.40
C HIS A 311 4.00 42.85 6.68
N SER A 312 2.90 42.88 7.43
CA SER A 312 1.56 43.00 6.87
C SER A 312 0.97 44.36 7.25
N SER A 313 0.26 44.99 6.32
CA SER A 313 -0.41 46.25 6.57
C SER A 313 -1.85 46.23 6.07
N VAL A 314 -2.72 46.93 6.77
CA VAL A 314 -4.12 47.13 6.38
C VAL A 314 -4.50 48.60 6.53
N LEU A 315 -5.34 49.07 5.62
CA LEU A 315 -5.91 50.41 5.72
C LEU A 315 -7.11 50.37 6.66
N TYR A 316 -7.10 51.22 7.68
CA TYR A 316 -8.24 51.44 8.58
C TYR A 316 -8.49 52.93 8.70
N LYS A 317 -9.59 53.39 8.07
CA LYS A 317 -9.91 54.82 7.90
C LYS A 317 -8.76 55.53 7.16
N ASP A 318 -8.17 56.58 7.74
CA ASP A 318 -7.03 57.31 7.19
C ASP A 318 -5.68 56.90 7.82
N HIS A 319 -5.65 55.72 8.45
CA HIS A 319 -4.46 55.19 9.09
C HIS A 319 -4.07 53.86 8.44
N LEU A 320 -2.77 53.68 8.27
CA LEU A 320 -2.20 52.39 7.93
C LEU A 320 -1.83 51.68 9.23
N ILE A 321 -2.43 50.52 9.47
CA ILE A 321 -2.03 49.66 10.58
C ILE A 321 -0.98 48.69 10.09
N VAL A 322 0.20 48.71 10.69
CA VAL A 322 1.36 47.90 10.31
C VAL A 322 1.67 46.92 11.41
N THR A 323 1.73 45.64 11.05
CA THR A 323 1.93 44.54 12.00
C THR A 323 3.21 43.77 11.69
N GLY A 324 4.03 43.55 12.72
CA GLY A 324 5.20 42.69 12.67
C GLY A 324 6.20 43.03 11.56
N GLY A 325 6.69 41.98 10.91
CA GLY A 325 7.77 42.05 9.93
C GLY A 325 9.15 42.08 10.57
N LYS A 326 10.18 42.20 9.73
CA LYS A 326 11.58 42.12 10.14
C LYS A 326 12.32 43.38 9.77
N ASN A 327 13.10 43.89 10.72
CA ASN A 327 14.13 44.90 10.47
C ASN A 327 15.52 44.25 10.51
N ARG A 328 16.59 45.04 10.38
CA ARG A 328 17.97 44.50 10.38
C ARG A 328 18.37 43.79 11.68
N ASN A 329 17.69 44.09 12.78
CA ASN A 329 18.05 43.63 14.12
C ASN A 329 17.18 42.46 14.59
N ALA A 330 15.87 42.51 14.33
CA ALA A 330 14.92 41.53 14.86
C ALA A 330 13.62 41.47 14.06
N VAL A 331 12.92 40.35 14.24
CA VAL A 331 11.49 40.22 13.93
C VAL A 331 10.67 40.98 14.98
N SER A 332 9.68 41.74 14.53
CA SER A 332 8.85 42.62 15.35
C SER A 332 7.55 41.94 15.78
N ASP A 333 7.13 42.27 16.99
CA ASP A 333 5.83 42.00 17.60
C ASP A 333 4.92 43.24 17.60
N CYS A 334 5.39 44.40 17.15
CA CYS A 334 4.65 45.64 17.27
C CYS A 334 3.46 45.72 16.30
N ILE A 335 2.38 46.34 16.77
CA ILE A 335 1.26 46.84 15.97
C ILE A 335 1.35 48.37 15.98
N HIS A 336 1.60 48.97 14.82
CA HIS A 336 1.75 50.41 14.67
C HIS A 336 0.56 51.02 13.93
N GLU A 337 0.16 52.21 14.36
CA GLU A 337 -0.72 53.09 13.61
C GLU A 337 0.13 54.16 12.93
N VAL A 338 0.02 54.29 11.61
CA VAL A 338 0.71 55.30 10.80
C VAL A 338 -0.34 56.19 10.15
N GLN A 339 -0.31 57.48 10.43
CA GLN A 339 -1.23 58.43 9.84
C GLN A 339 -0.85 58.72 8.37
N LEU A 340 -1.80 58.54 7.46
CA LEU A 340 -1.56 58.76 6.01
C LEU A 340 -1.74 60.23 5.59
N VAL A 341 -2.21 61.07 6.51
CA VAL A 341 -2.40 62.51 6.34
C VAL A 341 -1.43 63.28 7.26
N PRO A 342 -1.10 64.56 6.96
CA PRO A 342 -0.27 65.37 7.85
C PRO A 342 -0.84 65.38 9.28
N PRO A 343 0.00 65.25 10.32
CA PRO A 343 1.47 65.34 10.35
C PRO A 343 2.27 64.06 10.02
N TYR A 344 1.63 62.99 9.51
CA TYR A 344 2.29 61.72 9.15
C TYR A 344 2.99 61.01 10.32
N THR A 345 2.39 61.10 11.51
CA THR A 345 2.95 60.47 12.72
C THR A 345 2.73 58.96 12.73
N ALA A 346 3.66 58.25 13.36
CA ALA A 346 3.52 56.84 13.67
C ALA A 346 3.58 56.61 15.18
N LYS A 347 2.74 55.73 15.71
CA LYS A 347 2.78 55.30 17.12
C LYS A 347 2.57 53.80 17.25
N ILE A 348 3.07 53.22 18.34
CA ILE A 348 2.77 51.83 18.71
C ILE A 348 1.40 51.82 19.38
N LEU A 349 0.48 50.99 18.87
CA LEU A 349 -0.81 50.74 19.51
C LEU A 349 -0.70 49.65 20.58
N SER A 350 -0.13 48.51 20.19
CA SER A 350 0.01 47.33 21.05
C SER A 350 1.14 46.42 20.55
N ARG A 351 1.31 45.29 21.22
CA ARG A 351 2.24 44.22 20.84
C ARG A 351 1.48 42.89 20.73
N MET A 352 1.78 42.16 19.66
CA MET A 352 1.32 40.79 19.48
C MET A 352 1.96 39.90 20.56
N PRO A 353 1.29 38.82 20.98
CA PRO A 353 1.86 37.86 21.93
C PRO A 353 3.17 37.24 21.43
N GLU A 354 3.27 37.05 20.12
CA GLU A 354 4.43 36.48 19.45
C GLU A 354 4.88 37.44 18.33
N ARG A 355 6.19 37.71 18.28
CA ARG A 355 6.83 38.39 17.14
C ARG A 355 6.61 37.57 15.88
N ARG A 356 6.35 38.21 14.75
CA ARG A 356 6.13 37.49 13.49
C ARG A 356 6.51 38.28 12.24
N GLN A 357 7.03 37.56 11.27
CA GLN A 357 7.22 37.99 9.88
C GLN A 357 6.56 36.98 8.95
N HIS A 358 6.28 37.39 7.71
CA HIS A 358 5.57 36.55 6.72
C HIS A 358 4.23 36.00 7.23
N HIS A 359 3.60 36.72 8.16
CA HIS A 359 2.23 36.52 8.58
C HIS A 359 1.30 37.34 7.70
N SER A 360 0.00 37.13 7.87
CA SER A 360 -1.02 37.94 7.20
C SER A 360 -1.92 38.63 8.22
N THR A 361 -2.30 39.86 7.92
CA THR A 361 -3.23 40.65 8.73
C THR A 361 -4.39 41.09 7.86
N GLN A 362 -5.61 40.85 8.34
CA GLN A 362 -6.85 41.22 7.66
C GLN A 362 -7.75 42.02 8.60
N LEU A 363 -8.43 43.03 8.05
CA LEU A 363 -9.38 43.84 8.80
C LEU A 363 -10.75 43.14 8.86
N PHE A 364 -11.22 42.86 10.08
CA PHE A 364 -12.57 42.35 10.38
C PHE A 364 -13.31 43.38 11.22
N ASP A 365 -14.18 44.13 10.55
CA ASP A 365 -14.95 45.23 11.12
C ASP A 365 -14.02 46.28 11.78
N ASP A 366 -13.97 46.33 13.10
CA ASP A 366 -13.10 47.22 13.90
C ASP A 366 -11.92 46.47 14.56
N ASN A 367 -11.61 45.26 14.13
CA ASN A 367 -10.58 44.41 14.70
C ASN A 367 -9.62 43.89 13.63
N LEU A 368 -8.42 43.50 14.04
CA LEU A 368 -7.43 42.90 13.14
C LEU A 368 -7.31 41.42 13.42
N LEU A 369 -7.46 40.60 12.39
CA LEU A 369 -7.12 39.18 12.45
C LEU A 369 -5.71 39.00 11.92
N ILE A 370 -4.83 38.45 12.75
CA ILE A 370 -3.42 38.21 12.47
C ILE A 370 -3.20 36.71 12.48
N VAL A 371 -2.73 36.16 11.37
CA VAL A 371 -2.69 34.71 11.16
C VAL A 371 -1.29 34.26 10.76
N GLY A 372 -0.82 33.18 11.38
CA GLY A 372 0.40 32.44 11.06
C GLY A 372 1.67 33.30 11.00
N GLY A 373 2.58 32.96 10.09
CA GLY A 373 3.91 33.56 9.98
C GLY A 373 4.94 32.80 10.79
N ARG A 374 6.12 33.39 10.95
CA ARG A 374 7.26 32.78 11.65
C ARG A 374 7.97 33.76 12.56
N THR A 375 8.56 33.29 13.66
CA THR A 375 9.16 34.14 14.70
C THR A 375 10.62 34.50 14.44
N THR A 376 11.34 33.69 13.66
CA THR A 376 12.69 33.97 13.17
C THR A 376 12.78 33.72 11.67
N ASP A 377 13.98 33.59 11.09
CA ASP A 377 14.16 33.25 9.67
C ASP A 377 14.03 31.74 9.39
N ARG A 378 13.79 30.93 10.42
CA ARG A 378 13.71 29.47 10.32
C ARG A 378 12.27 29.02 10.12
N HIS A 379 12.03 28.13 9.15
CA HIS A 379 10.69 27.59 8.93
C HIS A 379 10.18 26.79 10.16
N GLN A 380 11.06 26.20 10.97
CA GLN A 380 10.69 25.43 12.16
C GLN A 380 9.97 26.25 13.25
N ASP A 381 10.00 27.58 13.19
CA ASP A 381 9.28 28.46 14.09
C ASP A 381 8.04 29.12 13.45
N SER A 382 7.49 28.44 12.45
CA SER A 382 6.16 28.73 11.91
C SER A 382 5.10 28.66 13.00
N LEU A 383 4.08 29.50 12.87
CA LEU A 383 2.98 29.61 13.79
C LEU A 383 1.69 29.10 13.16
N SER A 384 0.89 28.36 13.93
CA SER A 384 -0.54 28.14 13.64
C SER A 384 -1.44 29.15 14.35
N SER A 385 -0.86 30.06 15.14
CA SER A 385 -1.63 30.97 15.99
C SER A 385 -2.43 31.98 15.17
N VAL A 386 -3.71 32.13 15.57
CA VAL A 386 -4.65 33.13 15.10
C VAL A 386 -4.87 34.12 16.25
N VAL A 387 -4.59 35.40 15.99
CA VAL A 387 -4.68 36.46 17.00
C VAL A 387 -5.67 37.51 16.50
N LEU A 388 -6.69 37.78 17.30
CA LEU A 388 -7.61 38.90 17.10
C LEU A 388 -7.17 40.07 17.96
N TYR A 389 -6.75 41.16 17.34
CA TYR A 389 -6.47 42.40 18.02
C TYR A 389 -7.71 43.29 18.02
N ASP A 390 -8.29 43.49 19.21
CA ASP A 390 -9.43 44.37 19.43
C ASP A 390 -8.93 45.82 19.53
N MET A 391 -9.20 46.62 18.50
CA MET A 391 -8.69 47.99 18.44
C MET A 391 -9.35 48.93 19.46
N LYS A 392 -10.56 48.59 19.93
CA LYS A 392 -11.29 49.40 20.93
C LYS A 392 -10.76 49.13 22.33
N LYS A 393 -10.48 47.87 22.65
CA LYS A 393 -9.93 47.46 23.95
C LYS A 393 -8.40 47.59 24.00
N ASN A 394 -7.75 47.69 22.84
CA ASN A 394 -6.31 47.67 22.68
C ASN A 394 -5.66 46.36 23.18
N GLU A 395 -6.34 45.23 22.98
CA GLU A 395 -5.95 43.93 23.52
C GLU A 395 -5.84 42.87 22.42
N CYS A 396 -4.84 42.00 22.52
CA CYS A 396 -4.71 40.83 21.67
C CYS A 396 -5.39 39.63 22.33
N LYS A 397 -6.40 39.05 21.68
CA LYS A 397 -7.02 37.79 22.06
C LYS A 397 -6.51 36.67 21.14
N GLN A 398 -6.00 35.60 21.72
CA GLN A 398 -5.71 34.38 20.97
C GLN A 398 -7.03 33.64 20.67
N LEU A 399 -7.23 33.25 19.42
CA LEU A 399 -8.35 32.42 18.97
C LEU A 399 -7.89 30.97 18.76
N ALA A 400 -8.82 30.07 18.46
CA ALA A 400 -8.47 28.71 18.04
C ALA A 400 -7.47 28.73 16.88
N PRO A 401 -6.42 27.89 16.92
CA PRO A 401 -5.34 27.92 15.94
C PRO A 401 -5.78 27.35 14.58
N LEU A 402 -4.97 27.59 13.56
CA LEU A 402 -5.05 26.86 12.30
C LEU A 402 -4.72 25.36 12.51
N PRO A 403 -5.19 24.46 11.62
CA PRO A 403 -4.89 23.03 11.67
C PRO A 403 -3.40 22.68 11.59
N TYR A 404 -2.58 23.56 11.02
CA TYR A 404 -1.14 23.39 10.87
C TYR A 404 -0.41 24.74 10.96
N GLU A 405 0.89 24.69 11.28
CA GLU A 405 1.74 25.86 11.30
C GLU A 405 2.11 26.30 9.87
N VAL A 406 1.97 27.58 9.56
CA VAL A 406 2.18 28.10 8.21
C VAL A 406 2.75 29.51 8.21
N ASN A 407 3.71 29.76 7.32
CA ASN A 407 4.22 31.09 7.00
C ASN A 407 4.23 31.30 5.48
N GLU A 408 4.47 32.54 5.04
CA GLU A 408 4.58 32.87 3.60
C GLU A 408 3.33 32.53 2.77
N MET A 409 2.19 32.42 3.43
CA MET A 409 0.87 32.21 2.83
C MET A 409 0.25 33.50 2.32
N ALA A 410 -0.63 33.39 1.34
CA ALA A 410 -1.56 34.46 1.00
C ALA A 410 -2.84 34.31 1.83
N THR A 411 -3.49 35.44 2.13
CA THR A 411 -4.83 35.40 2.73
C THR A 411 -5.77 36.39 2.07
N VAL A 412 -7.05 36.05 2.07
CA VAL A 412 -8.13 36.96 1.64
C VAL A 412 -9.32 36.87 2.60
N ARG A 413 -10.06 37.96 2.75
CA ARG A 413 -11.33 37.98 3.49
C ARG A 413 -12.48 37.50 2.60
N TRP A 414 -13.31 36.59 3.11
CA TRP A 414 -14.54 36.12 2.49
C TRP A 414 -15.69 36.15 3.51
N GLY A 415 -16.44 37.26 3.53
CA GLY A 415 -17.48 37.51 4.53
C GLY A 415 -16.91 37.57 5.96
N ASP A 416 -17.39 36.66 6.82
CA ASP A 416 -16.92 36.45 8.20
C ASP A 416 -15.74 35.47 8.30
N ASN A 417 -15.20 35.03 7.16
CA ASN A 417 -14.12 34.06 7.08
C ASN A 417 -12.83 34.69 6.55
N ILE A 418 -11.70 34.11 6.92
CA ILE A 418 -10.43 34.30 6.24
C ILE A 418 -10.10 33.02 5.47
N VAL A 419 -9.64 33.16 4.24
CA VAL A 419 -9.14 32.05 3.43
C VAL A 419 -7.62 32.12 3.47
N VAL A 420 -6.99 31.03 3.93
CA VAL A 420 -5.54 30.86 3.99
C VAL A 420 -5.12 29.97 2.84
N ILE A 421 -4.19 30.45 2.00
CA ILE A 421 -3.89 29.87 0.71
C ILE A 421 -2.39 29.58 0.61
N GLY A 422 -2.06 28.30 0.49
CA GLY A 422 -0.69 27.81 0.36
C GLY A 422 0.19 28.22 1.54
N GLY A 423 1.42 28.63 1.22
CA GLY A 423 2.46 28.93 2.19
C GLY A 423 3.48 27.81 2.30
N ILE A 424 4.30 27.88 3.33
CA ILE A 424 5.31 26.87 3.65
C ILE A 424 5.14 26.44 5.10
N ASP A 425 5.21 25.13 5.33
CA ASP A 425 5.03 24.55 6.65
C ASP A 425 6.31 24.60 7.51
N LYS A 426 6.24 24.05 8.72
CA LYS A 426 7.42 23.99 9.62
C LYS A 426 8.55 23.07 9.15
N ARG A 427 8.26 22.14 8.22
CA ARG A 427 9.24 21.24 7.61
C ARG A 427 9.95 21.91 6.43
N GLY A 428 9.45 23.04 5.95
CA GLY A 428 9.96 23.73 4.77
C GLY A 428 9.32 23.20 3.49
N GLU A 429 8.17 22.55 3.58
CA GLU A 429 7.43 22.03 2.42
C GLU A 429 6.43 23.08 1.94
N ALA A 430 6.44 23.36 0.64
CA ALA A 430 5.46 24.24 0.01
C ALA A 430 4.07 23.59 0.05
N LEU A 431 3.02 24.39 0.23
CA LEU A 431 1.66 23.91 0.37
C LEU A 431 0.80 24.31 -0.82
N ASP A 432 -0.04 23.37 -1.27
CA ASP A 432 -1.19 23.62 -2.17
C ASP A 432 -2.51 23.81 -1.40
N THR A 433 -2.45 23.58 -0.09
CA THR A 433 -3.61 23.47 0.79
C THR A 433 -4.29 24.82 0.96
N VAL A 434 -5.62 24.80 0.95
CA VAL A 434 -6.46 25.98 1.17
C VAL A 434 -7.41 25.72 2.32
N ILE A 435 -7.43 26.63 3.29
CA ILE A 435 -8.30 26.56 4.46
C ILE A 435 -9.22 27.78 4.47
N ILE A 436 -10.49 27.56 4.78
CA ILE A 436 -11.40 28.62 5.21
C ILE A 436 -11.54 28.56 6.73
N TYR A 437 -11.26 29.67 7.41
CA TYR A 437 -11.37 29.81 8.86
C TYR A 437 -12.45 30.85 9.18
N ASN A 438 -13.46 30.45 9.94
CA ASN A 438 -14.52 31.34 10.38
C ASN A 438 -14.12 32.05 11.68
N VAL A 439 -14.08 33.39 11.66
CA VAL A 439 -13.58 34.17 12.79
C VAL A 439 -14.54 34.14 13.99
N LYS A 440 -15.83 33.93 13.75
CA LYS A 440 -16.87 33.94 14.81
C LYS A 440 -16.98 32.59 15.51
N THR A 441 -16.95 31.49 14.75
CA THR A 441 -17.04 30.13 15.30
C THR A 441 -15.68 29.57 15.69
N GLU A 442 -14.59 30.21 15.27
CA GLU A 442 -13.21 29.76 15.47
C GLU A 442 -12.94 28.36 14.88
N GLN A 443 -13.72 27.97 13.85
CA GLN A 443 -13.60 26.70 13.15
C GLN A 443 -12.90 26.86 11.81
N SER A 444 -12.17 25.82 11.39
CA SER A 444 -11.51 25.74 10.09
C SER A 444 -11.99 24.53 9.30
N HIS A 445 -12.10 24.71 7.98
CA HIS A 445 -12.43 23.66 7.03
C HIS A 445 -11.50 23.72 5.83
N LEU A 446 -11.23 22.56 5.24
CA LEU A 446 -10.48 22.48 3.99
C LEU A 446 -11.36 22.90 2.83
N LEU A 447 -10.81 23.73 1.96
CA LEU A 447 -11.32 23.95 0.61
C LEU A 447 -10.55 23.05 -0.37
N PRO A 448 -11.04 22.88 -1.62
CA PRO A 448 -10.26 22.22 -2.66
C PRO A 448 -8.85 22.81 -2.75
N SER A 449 -7.83 21.94 -2.82
CA SER A 449 -6.43 22.36 -2.94
C SER A 449 -6.19 23.08 -4.28
N MET A 450 -5.22 24.00 -4.29
CA MET A 450 -4.70 24.59 -5.51
C MET A 450 -4.13 23.52 -6.45
N ARG A 451 -3.99 23.84 -7.73
CA ARG A 451 -3.34 22.94 -8.71
C ARG A 451 -1.83 22.86 -8.50
N CYS A 452 -1.24 23.94 -7.99
CA CYS A 452 0.18 24.01 -7.71
C CYS A 452 0.45 24.46 -6.27
N GLU A 453 1.34 23.74 -5.59
CA GLU A 453 1.92 24.17 -4.32
C GLU A 453 2.68 25.49 -4.49
N ARG A 454 2.52 26.41 -3.53
CA ARG A 454 3.20 27.71 -3.60
C ARG A 454 3.30 28.37 -2.23
N TYR A 455 4.46 28.98 -1.98
CA TYR A 455 4.65 29.98 -0.93
C TYR A 455 5.08 31.31 -1.55
N GLY A 456 4.92 32.39 -0.79
CA GLY A 456 5.23 33.73 -1.25
C GLY A 456 4.37 34.18 -2.43
N CYS A 457 3.14 33.67 -2.53
CA CYS A 457 2.17 34.12 -3.52
C CYS A 457 1.40 35.36 -3.02
N ALA A 458 0.72 36.05 -3.93
CA ALA A 458 -0.28 37.07 -3.58
C ALA A 458 -1.68 36.53 -3.91
N ALA A 459 -2.69 36.97 -3.17
CA ALA A 459 -4.08 36.64 -3.46
C ALA A 459 -4.99 37.85 -3.31
N VAL A 460 -6.03 37.91 -4.14
CA VAL A 460 -7.07 38.94 -4.13
C VAL A 460 -8.44 38.33 -4.39
N VAL A 461 -9.51 39.07 -4.11
CA VAL A 461 -10.90 38.63 -4.35
C VAL A 461 -11.60 39.59 -5.32
N ILE A 462 -12.24 39.05 -6.34
CA ILE A 462 -13.15 39.77 -7.26
C ILE A 462 -14.44 38.97 -7.42
N GLY A 463 -15.57 39.55 -7.01
CA GLY A 463 -16.86 38.85 -6.99
C GLY A 463 -16.74 37.54 -6.20
N SER A 464 -17.21 36.44 -6.77
CA SER A 464 -17.15 35.08 -6.19
C SER A 464 -15.82 34.36 -6.39
N ASN A 465 -14.75 35.06 -6.77
CA ASN A 465 -13.49 34.45 -7.18
C ASN A 465 -12.31 34.93 -6.33
N ILE A 466 -11.54 33.97 -5.82
CA ILE A 466 -10.18 34.20 -5.32
C ILE A 466 -9.23 34.07 -6.50
N ILE A 467 -8.28 34.98 -6.63
CA ILE A 467 -7.25 34.96 -7.67
C ILE A 467 -5.89 34.93 -6.99
N VAL A 468 -5.10 33.91 -7.29
CA VAL A 468 -3.79 33.65 -6.69
C VAL A 468 -2.71 33.86 -7.75
N LEU A 469 -1.73 34.70 -7.44
CA LEU A 469 -0.73 35.20 -8.39
C LEU A 469 0.68 34.90 -7.91
N GLY A 470 1.46 34.20 -8.74
CA GLY A 470 2.88 33.94 -8.49
C GLY A 470 3.14 33.09 -7.24
N GLY A 471 4.37 33.14 -6.73
CA GLY A 471 4.89 32.28 -5.66
C GLY A 471 5.10 30.85 -6.15
N HIS A 472 6.27 30.23 -5.89
CA HIS A 472 6.49 28.81 -6.14
C HIS A 472 7.77 28.28 -5.47
N ASN A 473 7.89 26.96 -5.38
CA ASN A 473 8.83 26.13 -4.61
C ASN A 473 10.33 26.41 -4.86
N GLY A 474 10.82 27.57 -4.41
CA GLY A 474 12.20 28.04 -4.55
C GLY A 474 12.47 28.99 -5.73
N GLN A 475 11.52 29.18 -6.65
CA GLN A 475 11.62 30.11 -7.80
C GLN A 475 10.29 30.82 -8.07
N GLY A 476 10.32 32.03 -8.62
CA GLY A 476 9.10 32.76 -8.97
C GLY A 476 8.39 32.17 -10.20
N THR A 477 7.08 31.96 -10.12
CA THR A 477 6.24 31.46 -11.24
C THR A 477 5.41 32.57 -11.89
N LYS A 478 5.03 32.34 -13.15
CA LYS A 478 4.11 33.18 -13.92
C LYS A 478 2.64 32.78 -13.73
N SER A 479 2.40 31.61 -13.14
CA SER A 479 1.08 31.01 -13.07
C SER A 479 0.12 31.85 -12.22
N VAL A 480 -1.13 31.83 -12.67
CA VAL A 480 -2.25 32.51 -12.02
C VAL A 480 -3.39 31.50 -11.96
N GLU A 481 -3.90 31.28 -10.76
CA GLU A 481 -5.02 30.37 -10.52
C GLU A 481 -6.20 31.14 -9.95
N THR A 482 -7.41 30.67 -10.22
CA THR A 482 -8.62 31.21 -9.62
C THR A 482 -9.48 30.11 -9.02
N PHE A 483 -9.97 30.36 -7.82
CA PHE A 483 -10.96 29.53 -7.15
C PHE A 483 -12.29 30.25 -7.15
N ASN A 484 -13.33 29.59 -7.65
CA ASN A 484 -14.67 30.12 -7.66
C ASN A 484 -15.51 29.49 -6.53
N PHE A 485 -16.11 30.32 -5.70
CA PHE A 485 -16.92 29.89 -4.54
C PHE A 485 -18.29 29.32 -4.90
N GLU A 486 -18.80 29.54 -6.11
CA GLU A 486 -20.07 28.97 -6.57
C GLU A 486 -19.85 27.56 -7.13
N SER A 487 -18.79 27.37 -7.91
CA SER A 487 -18.47 26.07 -8.53
C SER A 487 -17.54 25.20 -7.69
N TYR A 488 -16.92 25.74 -6.63
CA TYR A 488 -15.94 25.05 -5.79
C TYR A 488 -14.78 24.43 -6.60
N THR A 489 -14.32 25.11 -7.64
CA THR A 489 -13.27 24.58 -8.52
C THR A 489 -12.17 25.58 -8.81
N TRP A 490 -10.96 25.05 -8.99
CA TRP A 490 -9.78 25.79 -9.44
C TRP A 490 -9.65 25.77 -10.96
N GLN A 491 -9.40 26.94 -11.52
CA GLN A 491 -9.13 27.15 -12.95
C GLN A 491 -7.84 27.94 -13.13
N GLU A 492 -7.13 27.66 -14.22
CA GLU A 492 -5.98 28.48 -14.62
C GLU A 492 -6.47 29.75 -15.32
N LEU A 493 -5.80 30.85 -15.02
CA LEU A 493 -5.95 32.12 -15.73
C LEU A 493 -4.73 32.37 -16.60
N PRO A 494 -4.83 33.28 -17.59
CA PRO A 494 -3.69 33.69 -18.39
C PRO A 494 -2.50 34.09 -17.51
N GLU A 495 -1.33 33.58 -17.87
CA GLU A 495 -0.09 33.79 -17.10
C GLU A 495 0.37 35.25 -17.14
N MET A 496 1.06 35.67 -16.07
CA MET A 496 1.81 36.92 -16.05
C MET A 496 2.96 36.89 -17.06
N SER A 497 3.45 38.04 -17.50
CA SER A 497 4.62 38.09 -18.40
C SER A 497 5.92 37.65 -17.70
N GLN A 498 6.04 37.88 -16.39
CA GLN A 498 7.22 37.60 -15.58
C GLN A 498 6.90 36.74 -14.36
N GLY A 499 7.81 35.84 -14.01
CA GLY A 499 7.67 35.03 -12.80
C GLY A 499 7.87 35.87 -11.54
N ARG A 500 7.06 35.65 -10.51
CA ARG A 500 7.11 36.44 -9.27
C ARG A 500 7.16 35.55 -8.04
N LEU A 501 7.98 35.94 -7.06
CA LEU A 501 8.02 35.41 -5.71
C LEU A 501 7.96 36.59 -4.73
N PHE A 502 7.12 36.50 -3.70
CA PHE A 502 6.75 37.62 -2.81
C PHE A 502 6.28 38.90 -3.54
N PRO A 503 5.41 38.80 -4.58
CA PRO A 503 4.80 39.99 -5.13
C PRO A 503 3.78 40.58 -4.15
N THR A 504 3.31 41.78 -4.44
CA THR A 504 2.15 42.37 -3.79
C THR A 504 1.07 42.63 -4.82
N ALA A 505 -0.20 42.50 -4.44
CA ALA A 505 -1.32 42.67 -5.35
C ALA A 505 -2.49 43.41 -4.70
N VAL A 506 -3.19 44.22 -5.49
CA VAL A 506 -4.38 44.96 -5.07
C VAL A 506 -5.45 44.96 -6.17
N VAL A 507 -6.71 45.08 -5.75
CA VAL A 507 -7.86 45.28 -6.64
C VAL A 507 -8.14 46.78 -6.76
N VAL A 508 -8.23 47.28 -8.00
CA VAL A 508 -8.40 48.70 -8.32
C VAL A 508 -9.68 48.99 -9.10
#